data_AF-A0A512MBN5-F1
#
_entry.id   AF-A0A512MBN5-F1
#
_cell.length_a   1.000
_cell.length_b   1.000
_cell.length_c   1.000
_cell.angle_alpha   90.00
_cell.angle_beta   90.00
_cell.angle_gamma   90.00
#
_symmetry.space_group_name_H-M   'P 1'
#
loop_
_entity.id
_entity.type
_entity.pdbx_description
1 polymer ?
#
loop_
_entity_poly.entity_id
_entity_poly.type
_entity_poly.pdbx_seq_one_letter_code
_entity_poly.pdbx_strand_id
1 'polypeptide(L)'
;MNDHPLPNLRNQLLRLHKLLMDAERAVYETEGNVTLSPLQLLQLLTEHERFAWLRQLSQLVVTIDEAEAEKPPITLERMDALVGEARHLLMGSEEPGSFAVRYAEARGRDATVAAAHAEISKSFE
;
A
#
# COMPACT_ATOMS: atom_id res chain seq x y z
N MET A 1 15.19 -5.36 -23.61
CA MET A 1 14.71 -5.65 -22.24
C MET A 1 14.20 -4.34 -21.71
N ASN A 2 12.92 -4.05 -21.94
CA ASN A 2 12.28 -2.88 -21.36
C ASN A 2 11.81 -3.31 -19.98
N ASP A 3 12.66 -3.16 -18.97
CA ASP A 3 12.24 -3.22 -17.57
C ASP A 3 11.28 -2.04 -17.36
N HIS A 4 10.00 -2.26 -17.66
CA HIS A 4 8.97 -1.29 -17.36
C HIS A 4 8.93 -1.10 -15.84
N PRO A 5 8.71 0.11 -15.28
CA PRO A 5 8.72 0.34 -13.83
C PRO A 5 7.66 -0.43 -13.02
N LEU A 6 6.73 -1.13 -13.69
CA LEU A 6 5.55 -1.74 -13.07
C LEU A 6 5.88 -2.90 -12.10
N PRO A 7 6.74 -3.89 -12.42
CA PRO A 7 7.12 -4.95 -11.49
C PRO A 7 7.90 -4.40 -10.29
N ASN A 8 8.70 -3.34 -10.51
CA ASN A 8 9.39 -2.66 -9.42
C ASN A 8 8.39 -1.97 -8.49
N LEU A 9 7.47 -1.17 -9.06
CA LEU A 9 6.41 -0.49 -8.31
C LEU A 9 5.57 -1.49 -7.52
N ARG A 10 5.15 -2.60 -8.14
CA ARG A 10 4.43 -3.70 -7.49
C ARG A 10 5.16 -4.21 -6.25
N ASN A 11 6.46 -4.50 -6.37
CA ASN A 11 7.26 -4.97 -5.23
C ASN A 11 7.41 -3.89 -4.14
N GLN A 12 7.56 -2.63 -4.53
CA GLN A 12 7.61 -1.51 -3.59
C GLN A 12 6.28 -1.33 -2.84
N LEU A 13 5.14 -1.46 -3.53
CA LEU A 13 3.80 -1.40 -2.93
C LEU A 13 3.54 -2.57 -1.97
N LEU A 14 3.97 -3.79 -2.31
CA LEU A 14 3.92 -4.94 -1.40
C LEU A 14 4.75 -4.72 -0.14
N ARG A 15 5.97 -4.19 -0.29
CA ARG A 15 6.82 -3.83 0.84
C ARG A 15 6.15 -2.76 1.71
N LEU A 16 5.57 -1.73 1.10
CA LEU A 16 4.84 -0.70 1.81
C LEU A 16 3.65 -1.26 2.59
N HIS A 17 2.86 -2.14 1.97
CA HIS A 17 1.71 -2.77 2.63
C HIS A 17 2.13 -3.52 3.90
N LYS A 18 3.22 -4.29 3.83
CA LYS A 18 3.77 -4.98 5.00
C LYS A 18 4.18 -4.01 6.10
N LEU A 19 4.90 -2.95 5.76
CA LEU A 19 5.33 -1.93 6.73
C LEU A 19 4.14 -1.26 7.42
N LEU A 20 3.10 -0.92 6.66
CA LEU A 20 1.88 -0.31 7.22
C LEU A 20 1.13 -1.28 8.14
N MET A 21 1.05 -2.56 7.77
CA MET A 21 0.47 -3.60 8.62
C MET A 21 1.24 -3.73 9.94
N ASP A 22 2.57 -3.76 9.89
CA ASP A 22 3.41 -3.85 11.09
C ASP A 22 3.29 -2.60 11.98
N ALA A 23 3.24 -1.41 11.38
CA ALA A 23 3.06 -0.15 12.10
C ALA A 23 1.68 -0.07 12.79
N GLU A 24 0.60 -0.42 12.10
CA GLU A 24 -0.75 -0.42 12.66
C GLU A 24 -0.94 -1.50 13.72
N ARG A 25 -0.31 -2.66 13.54
CA ARG A 25 -0.24 -3.71 14.55
C ARG A 25 0.41 -3.18 15.84
N ALA A 26 1.57 -2.54 15.75
CA ALA A 26 2.29 -2.03 16.91
C ALA A 26 1.45 -1.00 17.70
N VAL A 27 0.72 -0.14 17.00
CA VAL A 27 -0.19 0.84 17.61
C VAL A 27 -1.35 0.14 18.32
N TYR A 28 -1.99 -0.82 17.64
CA TYR A 28 -3.11 -1.57 18.22
C TYR A 28 -2.70 -2.37 19.46
N GLU A 29 -1.55 -3.05 19.40
CA GLU A 29 -0.98 -3.80 20.52
C GLU A 29 -0.67 -2.88 21.71
N THR A 30 -0.11 -1.70 21.45
CA THR A 30 0.23 -0.71 22.49
C THR A 30 -1.02 -0.10 23.14
N GLU A 31 -2.02 0.31 22.35
CA GLU A 31 -3.26 0.90 22.85
C GLU A 31 -4.10 -0.09 23.65
N GLY A 32 -4.15 -1.35 23.19
CA GLY A 32 -4.91 -2.41 23.86
C GLY A 32 -4.14 -3.11 24.99
N ASN A 33 -2.83 -2.87 25.12
CA ASN A 33 -1.93 -3.65 25.97
C ASN A 33 -2.07 -5.16 25.72
N VAL A 34 -2.08 -5.55 24.45
CA VAL A 34 -2.23 -6.94 23.98
C VAL A 34 -1.13 -7.30 23.00
N THR A 35 -0.84 -8.60 22.84
CA THR A 35 0.00 -9.10 21.75
C THR A 35 -0.86 -9.95 20.80
N LEU A 36 -0.86 -9.60 19.53
CA LEU A 36 -1.64 -10.28 18.51
C LEU A 36 -0.91 -11.50 17.97
N SER A 37 -1.59 -12.64 17.91
CA SER A 37 -1.13 -13.77 17.11
C SER A 37 -1.30 -13.49 15.60
N PRO A 38 -0.58 -14.22 14.72
CA PRO A 38 -0.74 -14.05 13.27
C PRO A 38 -2.19 -14.24 12.78
N LEU A 39 -2.93 -15.18 13.38
CA LEU A 39 -4.34 -15.40 13.05
C LEU A 39 -5.22 -14.22 13.45
N GLN A 40 -5.01 -13.67 14.66
CA GLN A 40 -5.76 -12.49 15.11
C GLN A 40 -5.46 -11.27 14.26
N LEU A 41 -4.21 -11.07 13.86
CA LEU A 41 -3.85 -10.00 12.92
C LEU A 41 -4.57 -10.18 11.58
N LEU A 42 -4.60 -11.41 11.04
CA LEU A 42 -5.34 -11.70 9.81
C LEU A 42 -6.83 -11.37 9.94
N GLN A 43 -7.47 -11.79 11.03
CA GLN A 43 -8.87 -11.46 11.30
C GLN A 43 -9.11 -9.95 11.37
N LEU A 44 -8.21 -9.19 12.01
CA LEU A 44 -8.31 -7.74 12.09
C LEU A 44 -8.19 -7.09 10.70
N LEU A 45 -7.27 -7.56 9.85
CA LEU A 45 -7.11 -7.06 8.48
C LEU A 45 -8.37 -7.28 7.63
N THR A 46 -9.08 -8.40 7.85
CA THR A 46 -10.28 -8.73 7.08
C THR A 46 -11.55 -8.08 7.63
N GLU A 47 -11.69 -8.00 8.95
CA GLU A 47 -12.98 -7.68 9.60
C GLU A 47 -13.02 -6.30 10.24
N HIS A 48 -11.88 -5.73 10.64
CA HIS A 48 -11.85 -4.55 11.50
C HIS A 48 -11.69 -3.24 10.71
N GLU A 49 -12.54 -2.24 10.99
CA GLU A 49 -12.56 -0.95 10.28
C GLU A 49 -11.23 -0.20 10.36
N ARG A 50 -10.51 -0.31 11.49
CA ARG A 50 -9.14 0.25 11.65
C ARG A 50 -8.19 -0.17 10.53
N PHE A 51 -8.29 -1.40 10.03
CA PHE A 51 -7.38 -1.93 9.01
C PHE A 51 -7.99 -1.87 7.61
N ALA A 52 -9.26 -1.44 7.48
CA ALA A 52 -9.98 -1.42 6.22
C ALA A 52 -9.30 -0.61 5.12
N TRP A 53 -8.61 0.47 5.49
CA TRP A 53 -7.91 1.34 4.56
C TRP A 53 -6.71 0.64 3.88
N LEU A 54 -6.07 -0.34 4.52
CA LEU A 54 -4.95 -1.10 3.93
C LEU A 54 -5.40 -1.94 2.73
N ARG A 55 -6.69 -2.28 2.64
CA ARG A 55 -7.25 -3.04 1.52
C ARG A 55 -7.16 -2.29 0.21
N GLN A 56 -7.21 -0.95 0.21
CA GLN A 56 -7.08 -0.15 -1.01
C GLN A 56 -5.70 -0.36 -1.67
N LEU A 57 -4.65 -0.45 -0.83
CA LEU A 57 -3.31 -0.75 -1.31
C LEU A 57 -3.19 -2.19 -1.82
N SER A 58 -3.78 -3.16 -1.11
CA SER A 58 -3.80 -4.56 -1.58
C SER A 58 -4.55 -4.71 -2.90
N GLN A 59 -5.67 -4.01 -3.07
CA GLN A 59 -6.46 -4.04 -4.29
C GLN A 59 -5.67 -3.49 -5.48
N LEU A 60 -4.93 -2.39 -5.28
CA LEU A 60 -4.05 -1.84 -6.31
C LEU A 60 -2.96 -2.85 -6.73
N VAL A 61 -2.34 -3.53 -5.76
CA VAL A 61 -1.34 -4.57 -6.06
C VAL A 61 -1.96 -5.73 -6.85
N VAL A 62 -3.15 -6.20 -6.44
CA VAL A 62 -3.87 -7.25 -7.17
C VAL A 62 -4.19 -6.81 -8.60
N THR A 63 -4.66 -5.58 -8.79
CA THR A 63 -4.94 -5.04 -10.13
C THR A 63 -3.68 -4.95 -10.98
N ILE A 64 -2.52 -4.63 -10.39
CA ILE A 64 -1.23 -4.69 -11.08
C ILE A 64 -0.86 -6.13 -11.45
N ASP A 65 -0.97 -7.08 -10.51
CA ASP A 65 -0.68 -8.51 -10.74
C ASP A 65 -1.57 -9.10 -11.86
N GLU A 66 -2.86 -8.77 -11.86
CA GLU A 66 -3.82 -9.20 -12.87
C GLU A 66 -3.44 -8.65 -14.25
N ALA A 67 -3.15 -7.35 -14.32
CA ALA A 67 -2.68 -6.66 -15.52
C ALA A 67 -1.39 -7.29 -16.09
N GLU A 68 -0.42 -7.63 -15.24
CA GLU A 68 0.82 -8.30 -15.66
C GLU A 68 0.58 -9.73 -16.19
N ALA A 69 -0.47 -10.39 -15.71
CA ALA A 69 -0.85 -11.73 -16.13
C ALA A 69 -1.75 -11.79 -17.38
N GLU A 70 -2.20 -10.65 -17.90
CA GLU A 70 -3.09 -10.57 -19.07
C GLU A 70 -2.46 -11.15 -20.36
N LYS A 71 -3.32 -11.73 -21.20
CA LYS A 71 -2.97 -12.21 -22.55
C LYS A 71 -4.01 -11.69 -23.54
N PRO A 72 -3.65 -10.82 -24.52
CA PRO A 72 -2.30 -10.34 -24.85
C PRO A 72 -1.66 -9.46 -23.75
N PRO A 73 -0.34 -9.21 -23.80
CA PRO A 73 0.35 -8.39 -22.80
C PRO A 73 -0.27 -7.00 -22.65
N ILE A 74 -0.26 -6.49 -21.41
CA ILE A 74 -0.73 -5.16 -21.06
C ILE A 74 -0.12 -4.06 -21.96
N THR A 75 -0.93 -3.06 -22.32
CA THR A 75 -0.52 -1.89 -23.11
C THR A 75 0.21 -0.86 -22.25
N LEU A 76 1.12 -0.09 -22.85
CA LEU A 76 1.80 1.03 -22.17
C LEU A 76 0.81 2.02 -21.53
N GLU A 77 -0.29 2.34 -22.23
CA GLU A 77 -1.35 3.22 -21.72
C GLU A 77 -1.97 2.69 -20.40
N ARG A 78 -2.22 1.38 -20.33
CA ARG A 78 -2.75 0.76 -19.11
C ARG A 78 -1.71 0.74 -17.99
N MET A 79 -0.43 0.54 -18.33
CA MET A 79 0.67 0.61 -17.36
C MET A 79 0.79 2.02 -16.76
N ASP A 80 0.75 3.06 -17.59
CA ASP A 80 0.79 4.45 -17.14
C ASP A 80 -0.44 4.80 -16.29
N ALA A 81 -1.63 4.28 -16.64
CA ALA A 81 -2.83 4.42 -15.84
C ALA A 81 -2.65 3.84 -14.43
N LEU A 82 -2.09 2.62 -14.30
CA LEU A 82 -1.84 1.98 -13.00
C LEU A 82 -0.83 2.74 -12.15
N VAL A 83 0.21 3.31 -12.78
CA VAL A 83 1.16 4.19 -12.08
C VAL A 83 0.46 5.46 -11.59
N GLY A 84 -0.43 6.04 -12.41
CA GLY A 84 -1.27 7.18 -12.04
C GLY A 84 -2.20 6.87 -10.87
N GLU A 85 -2.84 5.70 -10.85
CA GLU A 85 -3.68 5.22 -9.75
C GLU A 85 -2.87 5.06 -8.45
N ALA A 86 -1.67 4.46 -8.54
CA ALA A 86 -0.77 4.34 -7.39
C ALA A 86 -0.36 5.69 -6.82
N ARG A 87 0.00 6.63 -7.70
CA ARG A 87 0.33 8.01 -7.33
C ARG A 87 -0.86 8.70 -6.67
N HIS A 88 -2.05 8.55 -7.22
CA HIS A 88 -3.27 9.13 -6.66
C HIS A 88 -3.62 8.53 -5.30
N LEU A 89 -3.46 7.22 -5.09
CA LEU A 89 -3.72 6.60 -3.79
C LEU A 89 -2.75 7.13 -2.72
N LEU A 90 -1.46 7.23 -3.04
CA LEU A 90 -0.42 7.60 -2.07
C LEU A 90 -0.34 9.10 -1.78
N MET A 91 -0.77 9.95 -2.71
CA MET A 91 -0.63 11.42 -2.63
C MET A 91 -1.95 12.18 -2.78
N GLY A 92 -3.03 11.51 -3.17
CA GLY A 92 -4.30 12.11 -3.50
C GLY A 92 -5.34 11.95 -2.40
N SER A 93 -6.14 13.00 -2.25
CA SER A 93 -7.22 13.17 -1.28
C SER A 93 -6.77 13.56 0.13
N GLU A 94 -7.37 14.64 0.64
CA GLU A 94 -7.26 15.08 2.04
C GLU A 94 -8.56 14.81 2.81
N GLU A 95 -9.46 13.98 2.24
CA GLU A 95 -10.74 13.70 2.87
C GLU A 95 -10.57 12.95 4.20
N PRO A 96 -11.26 13.35 5.28
CA PRO A 96 -11.20 12.66 6.56
C PRO A 96 -11.56 11.18 6.42
N GLY A 97 -10.71 10.30 6.96
CA GLY A 97 -10.89 8.86 6.87
C GLY A 97 -10.45 8.22 5.54
N SER A 98 -9.96 9.01 4.58
CA SER A 98 -9.33 8.50 3.36
C SER A 98 -8.04 7.74 3.65
N PHE A 99 -7.59 6.98 2.65
CA PHE A 99 -6.29 6.31 2.69
C PHE A 99 -5.16 7.30 2.94
N ALA A 100 -5.13 8.42 2.22
CA ALA A 100 -4.02 9.37 2.25
C ALA A 100 -3.86 10.06 3.62
N VAL A 101 -4.96 10.36 4.33
CA VAL A 101 -4.88 10.90 5.70
C VAL A 101 -4.26 9.88 6.66
N ARG A 102 -4.78 8.64 6.68
CA ARG A 102 -4.24 7.56 7.53
C ARG A 102 -2.80 7.19 7.16
N TYR A 103 -2.50 7.22 5.88
CA TYR A 103 -1.18 6.98 5.35
C TYR A 103 -0.18 8.07 5.77
N ALA A 104 -0.59 9.35 5.72
CA ALA A 104 0.23 10.46 6.20
C ALA A 104 0.50 10.37 7.71
N GLU A 105 -0.48 9.97 8.52
CA GLU A 105 -0.30 9.71 9.95
C GLU A 105 0.68 8.56 10.20
N ALA A 106 0.52 7.42 9.51
CA ALA A 106 1.43 6.29 9.63
C ALA A 106 2.86 6.68 9.22
N ARG A 107 3.01 7.47 8.15
CA ARG A 107 4.29 8.01 7.66
C ARG A 107 4.95 8.96 8.65
N GLY A 108 4.16 9.77 9.37
CA GLY A 108 4.66 10.67 10.41
C GLY A 108 5.11 9.93 11.67
N ARG A 109 4.50 8.77 11.97
CA ARG A 109 4.80 7.95 13.15
C ARG A 109 5.96 6.97 12.94
N ASP A 110 6.12 6.44 11.73
CA ASP A 110 7.11 5.41 11.42
C ASP A 110 8.11 5.89 10.34
N ALA A 111 9.37 6.05 10.74
CA ALA A 111 10.46 6.48 9.86
C ALA A 111 10.73 5.50 8.70
N THR A 112 10.45 4.22 8.88
CA THR A 112 10.58 3.17 7.85
C THR A 112 9.52 3.36 6.77
N VAL A 113 8.29 3.70 7.17
CA VAL A 113 7.20 4.03 6.23
C VAL A 113 7.54 5.31 5.46
N ALA A 114 8.10 6.33 6.11
CA ALA A 114 8.58 7.54 5.45
C ALA A 114 9.69 7.27 4.42
N ALA A 115 10.67 6.42 4.77
CA ALA A 115 11.72 6.03 3.85
C ALA A 115 11.18 5.27 2.64
N ALA A 116 10.26 4.32 2.85
CA ALA A 116 9.62 3.58 1.76
C ALA A 116 8.80 4.49 0.84
N HIS A 117 8.09 5.48 1.40
CA HIS A 117 7.39 6.49 0.60
C HIS A 117 8.33 7.28 -0.31
N ALA A 118 9.47 7.73 0.23
CA ALA A 118 10.47 8.47 -0.55
C ALA A 118 11.08 7.62 -1.68
N GLU A 119 11.26 6.32 -1.44
CA GLU A 119 11.71 5.36 -2.45
C GLU A 119 10.69 5.19 -3.59
N ILE A 120 9.42 5.00 -3.24
CA ILE A 120 8.33 4.89 -4.23
C ILE A 120 8.15 6.19 -5.02
N SER A 121 8.29 7.35 -4.36
CA SER A 121 8.14 8.65 -5.01
C SER A 121 9.15 8.86 -6.14
N LYS A 122 10.38 8.35 -5.98
CA LYS A 122 11.41 8.38 -7.03
C LYS A 122 11.08 7.48 -8.22
N SER A 123 10.26 6.44 -8.02
CA SER A 123 9.79 5.58 -9.12
C SER A 123 8.70 6.25 -9.96
N PHE A 124 8.16 7.39 -9.51
CA PHE A 124 7.18 8.20 -10.26
C PHE A 124 7.81 9.37 -11.04
N GLU A 125 9.09 9.64 -10.84
CA GLU A 125 9.87 10.69 -11.53
C GLU A 125 10.50 10.15 -12.83
#